data_AF-A0A2H1L706-F1
#
_entry.id   AF-A0A2H1L706-F1
#
_cell.length_a   1.000
_cell.length_b   1.000
_cell.length_c   1.000
_cell.angle_alpha   90.00
_cell.angle_beta   90.00
_cell.angle_gamma   90.00
#
_symmetry.space_group_name_H-M   'P 1'
#
loop_
_entity.id
_entity.type
_entity.pdbx_description
1 polymer ?
#
loop_
_entity_poly.entity_id
_entity_poly.type
_entity_poly.pdbx_seq_one_letter_code
_entity_poly.pdbx_strand_id
1 'polypeptide(L)'
;MGRSSRYHRPMHSLWSHPHPTDPAMTCSIHRRVTDGGLAEAAELLSQIASGDDTLWPTWRWPALLLDNGLEVDSLGGHGSVRYRVADIESHRVRFVFTSAGPFAGEHTFLIAQAEPGAVEWMHHLDISSSLRPWAMRQVIRLHDGLLEDLFDTAQARMAGRPVRPRPLSPGFALLQRAYRMLEREP
;
A
#
# COMPACT_ATOMS: atom_id res chain seq x y z
N MET A 1 1.67 27.04 -32.74
CA MET A 1 2.38 26.82 -31.46
C MET A 1 1.36 26.50 -30.37
N GLY A 2 0.95 25.23 -30.28
CA GLY A 2 -0.03 24.78 -29.28
C GLY A 2 0.71 24.26 -28.05
N ARG A 3 0.51 24.90 -26.90
CA ARG A 3 0.93 24.36 -25.60
C ARG A 3 0.05 23.15 -25.30
N SER A 4 0.65 21.95 -25.35
CA SER A 4 0.02 20.73 -24.83
C SER A 4 -0.24 20.90 -23.34
N SER A 5 -1.53 20.91 -22.98
CA SER A 5 -1.99 20.89 -21.61
C SER A 5 -1.65 19.54 -21.01
N ARG A 6 -0.75 19.52 -20.02
CA ARG A 6 -0.47 18.34 -19.20
C ARG A 6 -1.76 17.98 -18.48
N TYR A 7 -2.44 16.93 -18.94
CA TYR A 7 -3.56 16.33 -18.25
C TYR A 7 -3.09 15.97 -16.83
N HIS A 8 -3.52 16.76 -15.86
CA HIS A 8 -3.41 16.41 -14.46
C HIS A 8 -4.46 15.32 -14.25
N ARG A 9 -4.06 14.06 -14.42
CA ARG A 9 -4.93 12.92 -14.12
C ARG A 9 -5.36 13.05 -12.65
N PRO A 10 -6.67 13.04 -12.37
CA PRO A 10 -7.16 13.24 -11.01
C PRO A 10 -6.65 12.11 -10.10
N MET A 11 -6.03 12.49 -8.99
CA MET A 11 -5.69 11.57 -7.90
C MET A 11 -7.01 11.21 -7.18
N HIS A 12 -7.62 10.09 -7.54
CA HIS A 12 -8.76 9.56 -6.80
C HIS A 12 -8.27 8.66 -5.67
N SER A 13 -7.70 9.24 -4.61
CA SER A 13 -7.56 8.54 -3.33
C SER A 13 -8.93 8.60 -2.64
N LEU A 14 -9.65 7.47 -2.58
CA LEU A 14 -10.86 7.36 -1.76
C LEU A 14 -10.41 7.08 -0.32
N TRP A 15 -10.25 8.15 0.44
CA TRP A 15 -9.84 8.09 1.85
C TRP A 15 -10.68 7.11 2.65
N SER A 16 -10.06 6.47 3.63
CA SER A 16 -10.69 5.50 4.53
C SER A 16 -12.09 5.96 5.00
N HIS A 17 -13.09 5.10 4.84
CA HIS A 17 -14.44 5.35 5.31
C HIS A 17 -14.89 4.19 6.22
N PRO A 18 -15.86 4.40 7.12
CA PRO A 18 -16.64 3.28 7.65
C PRO A 18 -17.07 2.41 6.47
N HIS A 19 -16.93 1.09 6.61
CA HIS A 19 -17.22 0.20 5.49
C HIS A 19 -18.68 0.38 5.05
N PRO A 20 -18.94 0.51 3.74
CA PRO A 20 -20.23 0.99 3.21
C PRO A 20 -21.42 0.10 3.58
N THR A 21 -21.15 -1.17 3.89
CA THR A 21 -22.18 -2.17 4.22
C THR A 21 -22.00 -2.83 5.58
N ASP A 22 -20.92 -2.53 6.32
CA ASP A 22 -20.66 -3.13 7.64
C ASP A 22 -20.04 -2.10 8.61
N PRO A 23 -20.81 -1.52 9.54
CA PRO A 23 -20.32 -0.49 10.44
C PRO A 23 -19.24 -1.00 11.44
N ALA A 24 -19.06 -2.31 11.60
CA ALA A 24 -17.99 -2.89 12.42
C ALA A 24 -16.64 -2.95 11.69
N MET A 25 -16.63 -2.70 10.38
CA MET A 25 -15.46 -2.79 9.52
C MET A 25 -14.99 -1.39 9.08
N THR A 26 -13.70 -1.27 8.82
CA THR A 26 -13.05 -0.13 8.19
C THR A 26 -12.67 -0.50 6.77
N CYS A 27 -13.02 0.35 5.80
CA CYS A 27 -12.64 0.21 4.39
C CYS A 27 -11.64 1.31 4.02
N SER A 28 -10.55 0.97 3.34
CA SER A 28 -9.62 1.94 2.74
C SER A 28 -9.29 1.55 1.30
N ILE A 29 -9.55 2.46 0.35
CA ILE A 29 -9.34 2.23 -1.08
C ILE A 29 -8.47 3.33 -1.67
N HIS A 30 -7.25 3.00 -2.06
CA HIS A 30 -6.38 3.96 -2.74
C HIS A 30 -6.26 3.58 -4.20
N ARG A 31 -6.29 4.58 -5.09
CA ARG A 31 -6.05 4.37 -6.52
C ARG A 31 -5.08 5.41 -7.07
N ARG A 32 -4.26 4.99 -8.04
CA ARG A 32 -3.39 5.90 -8.78
C ARG A 32 -3.14 5.39 -10.17
N VAL A 33 -3.24 6.29 -11.15
CA VAL A 33 -2.84 5.96 -12.52
C VAL A 33 -1.39 6.39 -12.75
N THR A 34 -0.57 5.50 -13.27
CA THR A 34 0.80 5.77 -13.73
C THR A 34 0.90 5.60 -15.24
N ASP A 35 1.87 6.25 -15.85
CA ASP A 35 2.26 5.95 -17.24
C ASP A 35 3.00 4.60 -17.27
N GLY A 36 2.99 3.91 -18.42
CA GLY A 36 3.71 2.66 -18.65
C GLY A 36 2.82 1.47 -19.02
N GLY A 37 3.42 0.28 -19.12
CA GLY A 37 2.73 -0.95 -19.53
C GLY A 37 2.21 -1.79 -18.35
N LEU A 38 1.11 -2.52 -18.56
CA LEU A 38 0.58 -3.44 -17.53
C LEU A 38 1.58 -4.54 -17.17
N ALA A 39 2.39 -5.02 -18.12
CA ALA A 39 3.42 -6.02 -17.88
C ALA A 39 4.55 -5.49 -16.97
N GLU A 40 5.02 -4.26 -17.20
CA GLU A 40 6.01 -3.62 -16.32
C GLU A 40 5.47 -3.42 -14.90
N ALA A 41 4.19 -3.05 -14.78
CA ALA A 41 3.53 -2.92 -13.49
C ALA A 41 3.38 -4.28 -12.78
N ALA A 42 3.09 -5.35 -13.52
CA ALA A 42 2.99 -6.71 -12.99
C ALA A 42 4.35 -7.22 -12.48
N GLU A 43 5.41 -6.97 -13.25
CA GLU A 43 6.79 -7.27 -12.84
C GLU A 43 7.13 -6.52 -11.55
N LEU A 44 6.85 -5.22 -11.48
CA LEU A 44 7.10 -4.41 -10.29
C LEU A 44 6.27 -4.87 -9.08
N LEU A 45 5.00 -5.25 -9.28
CA LEU A 45 4.15 -5.80 -8.21
C LEU A 45 4.68 -7.14 -7.69
N SER A 46 5.22 -7.98 -8.58
CA SER A 46 5.76 -9.30 -8.22
C SER A 46 7.00 -9.23 -7.31
N GLN A 47 7.68 -8.07 -7.26
CA GLN A 47 8.85 -7.86 -6.41
C GLN A 47 8.49 -7.63 -4.94
N ILE A 48 7.23 -7.39 -4.59
CA ILE A 48 6.84 -7.09 -3.21
C ILE A 48 7.34 -8.20 -2.27
N ALA A 49 7.97 -7.79 -1.16
CA ALA A 49 8.54 -8.68 -0.14
C ALA A 49 9.72 -9.55 -0.60
N SER A 50 10.21 -9.37 -1.83
CA SER A 50 11.40 -10.05 -2.33
C SER A 50 12.69 -9.30 -1.94
N GLY A 51 13.86 -9.93 -2.15
CA GLY A 51 15.15 -9.26 -1.99
C GLY A 51 15.37 -8.11 -2.97
N ASP A 52 14.65 -8.11 -4.09
CA ASP A 52 14.70 -7.10 -5.14
C ASP A 52 13.51 -6.11 -5.04
N ASP A 53 12.84 -6.03 -3.89
CA ASP A 53 11.69 -5.16 -3.69
C ASP A 53 12.07 -3.69 -3.84
N THR A 54 11.75 -3.13 -5.02
CA THR A 54 11.94 -1.72 -5.31
C THR A 54 10.66 -0.88 -5.19
N LEU A 55 9.53 -1.53 -4.89
CA LEU A 55 8.20 -0.94 -4.79
C LEU A 55 7.85 -0.54 -3.36
N TRP A 56 8.16 -1.37 -2.37
CA TRP A 56 7.84 -1.08 -0.97
C TRP A 56 8.73 0.05 -0.42
N PRO A 57 8.14 1.09 0.20
CA PRO A 57 8.88 2.30 0.62
C PRO A 57 9.67 2.11 1.95
N THR A 58 10.61 1.16 1.97
CA THR A 58 11.45 0.79 3.14
C THR A 58 12.26 1.94 3.74
N TRP A 59 12.54 2.98 2.95
CA TRP A 59 13.23 4.20 3.39
C TRP A 59 12.46 4.97 4.48
N ARG A 60 11.15 4.76 4.60
CA ARG A 60 10.28 5.42 5.59
C ARG A 60 9.42 4.47 6.42
N TRP A 61 9.13 3.28 5.92
CA TRP A 61 8.21 2.32 6.54
C TRP A 61 8.93 1.01 6.89
N PRO A 62 8.49 0.27 7.92
CA PRO A 62 9.00 -1.08 8.17
C PRO A 62 8.90 -1.93 6.91
N ALA A 63 9.92 -2.75 6.65
CA ALA A 63 9.91 -3.64 5.50
C ALA A 63 8.74 -4.62 5.60
N LEU A 64 8.14 -4.94 4.46
CA LEU A 64 7.29 -6.10 4.34
C LEU A 64 8.17 -7.33 4.17
N LEU A 65 8.13 -8.21 5.16
CA LEU A 65 8.90 -9.45 5.19
C LEU A 65 7.93 -10.62 5.19
N LEU A 66 8.15 -11.58 4.30
CA LEU A 66 7.42 -12.85 4.21
C LEU A 66 8.43 -14.00 4.33
N ASP A 67 8.05 -15.06 5.03
CA ASP A 67 8.93 -16.20 5.31
C ASP A 67 9.43 -16.94 4.06
N ASN A 68 8.59 -17.02 3.02
CA ASN A 68 8.90 -17.67 1.74
C ASN A 68 8.76 -16.70 0.55
N GLY A 69 8.90 -15.39 0.78
CA GLY A 69 8.67 -14.38 -0.25
C GLY A 69 7.21 -14.27 -0.65
N LEU A 70 6.94 -13.79 -1.87
CA LEU A 70 5.58 -13.63 -2.38
C LEU A 70 5.06 -14.94 -2.99
N GLU A 71 4.77 -15.90 -2.13
CA GLU A 71 4.15 -17.19 -2.50
C GLU A 71 2.86 -17.40 -1.69
N VAL A 72 1.86 -18.08 -2.28
CA VAL A 72 0.63 -18.43 -1.56
C VAL A 72 0.98 -19.20 -0.28
N ASP A 73 0.26 -18.88 0.80
CA ASP A 73 0.46 -19.36 2.16
C ASP A 73 1.69 -18.83 2.91
N SER A 74 2.54 -18.02 2.27
CA SER A 74 3.63 -17.33 2.98
C SER A 74 3.09 -16.46 4.11
N LEU A 75 3.76 -16.52 5.26
CA LEU A 75 3.41 -15.78 6.47
C LEU A 75 4.38 -14.64 6.69
N GLY A 76 3.87 -13.52 7.20
CA GLY A 76 4.72 -12.40 7.59
C GLY A 76 3.92 -11.12 7.74
N GLY A 77 4.53 -10.01 7.32
CA GLY A 77 3.90 -8.70 7.33
C GLY A 77 4.91 -7.57 7.49
N HIS A 78 4.46 -6.42 8.01
CA HIS A 78 5.31 -5.25 8.20
C HIS A 78 5.07 -4.64 9.59
N GLY A 79 6.16 -4.33 10.30
CA GLY A 79 6.07 -3.88 11.69
C GLY A 79 5.38 -4.94 12.55
N SER A 80 4.26 -4.58 13.19
CA SER A 80 3.41 -5.43 14.05
C SER A 80 2.23 -6.05 13.30
N VAL A 81 2.04 -5.68 12.04
CA VAL A 81 0.97 -6.21 11.19
C VAL A 81 1.34 -7.61 10.71
N ARG A 82 0.43 -8.57 10.83
CA ARG A 82 0.65 -9.98 10.45
C ARG A 82 -0.44 -10.48 9.52
N TYR A 83 -0.05 -11.06 8.39
CA TYR A 83 -0.95 -11.65 7.40
C TYR A 83 -0.31 -12.86 6.69
N ARG A 84 -1.17 -13.61 6.00
CA ARG A 84 -0.81 -14.68 5.07
C ARG A 84 -1.11 -14.23 3.64
N VAL A 85 -0.26 -14.61 2.69
CA VAL A 85 -0.58 -14.50 1.26
C VAL A 85 -1.71 -15.46 0.93
N ALA A 86 -2.88 -14.94 0.59
CA ALA A 86 -4.07 -15.74 0.38
C ALA A 86 -4.28 -16.16 -1.07
N ASP A 87 -3.84 -15.32 -2.02
CA ASP A 87 -4.01 -15.54 -3.45
C ASP A 87 -3.03 -14.65 -4.24
N ILE A 88 -2.50 -15.18 -5.35
CA ILE A 88 -1.65 -14.45 -6.29
C ILE A 88 -2.14 -14.74 -7.71
N GLU A 89 -2.47 -13.69 -8.43
CA GLU A 89 -2.72 -13.71 -9.87
C GLU A 89 -1.76 -12.74 -10.57
N SER A 90 -1.73 -12.78 -11.91
CA SER A 90 -0.82 -11.94 -12.71
C SER A 90 -0.89 -10.44 -12.36
N HIS A 91 -2.06 -9.95 -11.95
CA HIS A 91 -2.31 -8.54 -11.68
C HIS A 91 -2.87 -8.27 -10.28
N ARG A 92 -2.90 -9.27 -9.39
CA ARG A 92 -3.52 -9.15 -8.07
C ARG A 92 -2.75 -9.95 -7.03
N VAL A 93 -2.52 -9.32 -5.89
CA VAL A 93 -1.96 -9.98 -4.70
C VAL A 93 -2.91 -9.73 -3.54
N ARG A 94 -3.36 -10.81 -2.89
CA ARG A 94 -4.31 -10.74 -1.78
C ARG A 94 -3.69 -11.31 -0.52
N PHE A 95 -3.86 -10.58 0.58
CA PHE A 95 -3.44 -10.96 1.92
C PHE A 95 -4.65 -11.09 2.83
N VAL A 96 -4.59 -12.02 3.78
CA VAL A 96 -5.57 -12.18 4.86
C VAL A 96 -4.85 -12.00 6.20
N PHE A 97 -5.38 -11.13 7.05
CA PHE A 97 -4.78 -10.88 8.38
C PHE A 97 -4.87 -12.13 9.25
N THR A 98 -3.80 -12.40 10.01
CA THR A 98 -3.75 -13.52 10.94
C THR A 98 -4.17 -13.10 12.34
N SER A 99 -4.52 -14.07 13.19
CA SER A 99 -4.84 -13.85 14.60
C SER A 99 -3.64 -13.42 15.46
N ALA A 100 -2.42 -13.38 14.90
CA ALA A 100 -1.21 -12.91 15.59
C ALA A 100 -1.15 -11.37 15.73
N GLY A 101 -2.19 -10.64 15.33
CA GLY A 101 -2.31 -9.20 15.46
C GLY A 101 -3.75 -8.75 15.76
N PRO A 102 -3.98 -7.43 15.91
CA PRO A 102 -5.27 -6.91 16.35
C PRO A 102 -6.31 -6.79 15.22
N PHE A 103 -5.98 -7.21 13.99
CA PHE A 103 -6.78 -7.03 12.79
C PHE A 103 -7.31 -8.35 12.25
N ALA A 104 -8.53 -8.34 11.71
CA ALA A 104 -9.10 -9.45 10.96
C ALA A 104 -9.76 -8.90 9.69
N GLY A 105 -9.54 -9.54 8.54
CA GLY A 105 -10.02 -9.08 7.25
C GLY A 105 -9.01 -9.33 6.14
N GLU A 106 -9.06 -8.52 5.09
CA GLU A 106 -8.27 -8.71 3.87
C GLU A 106 -7.60 -7.40 3.41
N HIS A 107 -6.49 -7.55 2.71
CA HIS A 107 -5.74 -6.46 2.09
C HIS A 107 -5.30 -6.90 0.69
N THR A 108 -5.63 -6.11 -0.33
CA THR A 108 -5.41 -6.46 -1.73
C THR A 108 -4.67 -5.35 -2.46
N PHE A 109 -3.64 -5.73 -3.23
CA PHE A 109 -3.09 -4.91 -4.30
C PHE A 109 -3.58 -5.43 -5.64
N LEU A 110 -3.99 -4.53 -6.53
CA LEU A 110 -4.49 -4.83 -7.86
C LEU A 110 -3.93 -3.82 -8.86
N ILE A 111 -3.60 -4.28 -10.06
CA ILE A 111 -3.28 -3.42 -11.20
C ILE A 111 -4.22 -3.72 -12.36
N ALA A 112 -4.54 -2.71 -13.16
CA ALA A 112 -5.36 -2.86 -14.35
C ALA A 112 -4.93 -1.89 -15.45
N GLN A 113 -5.14 -2.26 -16.71
CA GLN A 113 -4.97 -1.31 -17.82
C GLN A 113 -6.04 -0.22 -17.70
N ALA A 114 -5.61 1.04 -17.55
CA ALA A 114 -6.54 2.18 -17.52
C ALA A 114 -6.88 2.63 -18.96
N GLU A 115 -5.83 2.87 -19.76
CA GLU A 115 -5.86 3.30 -21.17
C GLU A 115 -4.55 2.85 -21.83
N PRO A 116 -4.40 2.83 -23.17
CA PRO A 116 -3.12 2.54 -23.80
C PRO A 116 -1.97 3.39 -23.22
N GLY A 117 -0.92 2.72 -22.72
CA GLY A 117 0.23 3.38 -22.07
C GLY A 117 0.00 3.85 -20.64
N ALA A 118 -1.06 3.38 -19.98
CA ALA A 118 -1.42 3.76 -18.61
C ALA A 118 -1.96 2.60 -17.77
N VAL A 119 -1.50 2.51 -16.53
CA VAL A 119 -1.89 1.47 -15.57
C VAL A 119 -2.53 2.11 -14.34
N GLU A 120 -3.69 1.61 -13.94
CA GLU A 120 -4.29 1.92 -12.64
C GLU A 120 -3.75 0.95 -11.58
N TRP A 121 -3.15 1.51 -10.54
CA TRP A 121 -2.74 0.83 -9.32
C TRP A 121 -3.84 1.02 -8.29
N MET A 122 -4.22 -0.06 -7.62
CA MET A 122 -5.28 -0.07 -6.62
C MET A 122 -4.81 -0.80 -5.38
N HIS A 123 -5.23 -0.27 -4.25
CA HIS A 123 -5.16 -0.91 -2.96
C HIS A 123 -6.58 -0.96 -2.40
N HIS A 124 -6.95 -2.08 -1.79
CA HIS A 124 -8.20 -2.25 -1.07
C HIS A 124 -7.95 -2.99 0.24
N LEU A 125 -8.37 -2.37 1.34
CA LEU A 125 -8.35 -2.92 2.70
C LEU A 125 -9.77 -2.97 3.24
N ASP A 126 -10.18 -4.12 3.75
CA ASP A 126 -11.39 -4.29 4.55
C ASP A 126 -11.03 -5.03 5.84
N ILE A 127 -11.08 -4.32 6.97
CA ILE A 127 -10.67 -4.88 8.27
C ILE A 127 -11.60 -4.53 9.42
N SER A 128 -11.75 -5.47 10.34
CA SER A 128 -12.17 -5.23 11.72
C SER A 128 -10.93 -5.14 12.59
N SER A 129 -11.07 -4.48 13.75
CA SER A 129 -9.99 -4.36 14.71
C SER A 129 -10.50 -4.42 16.14
N SER A 130 -9.72 -5.06 17.01
CA SER A 130 -9.90 -5.01 18.46
C SER A 130 -9.36 -3.73 19.10
N LEU A 131 -8.70 -2.86 18.32
CA LEU A 131 -8.15 -1.61 18.81
C LEU A 131 -9.24 -0.61 19.20
N ARG A 132 -8.93 0.25 20.18
CA ARG A 132 -9.78 1.39 20.53
C ARG A 132 -9.94 2.33 19.31
N PRO A 133 -11.11 2.97 19.12
CA PRO A 133 -11.37 3.80 17.92
C PRO A 133 -10.33 4.90 17.65
N TRP A 134 -9.78 5.53 18.69
CA TRP A 134 -8.75 6.57 18.54
C TRP A 134 -7.41 6.00 18.07
N ALA A 135 -7.06 4.79 18.50
CA ALA A 135 -5.84 4.10 18.09
C ALA A 135 -5.98 3.61 16.65
N MET A 136 -7.14 3.03 16.33
CA MET A 136 -7.48 2.63 14.96
C MET A 136 -7.37 3.81 13.98
N ARG A 137 -7.82 5.00 14.38
CA ARG A 137 -7.66 6.23 13.59
C ARG A 137 -6.19 6.56 13.28
N GLN A 138 -5.25 6.31 14.22
CA GLN A 138 -3.84 6.56 13.95
C GLN A 138 -3.22 5.48 13.04
N VAL A 139 -3.63 4.22 13.20
CA VAL A 139 -3.22 3.12 12.30
C VAL A 139 -3.60 3.45 10.86
N ILE A 140 -4.85 3.83 10.63
CA ILE A 140 -5.33 4.19 9.28
C ILE A 140 -4.57 5.38 8.71
N ARG A 141 -4.29 6.43 9.51
CA ARG A 141 -3.48 7.56 9.04
C ARG A 141 -2.07 7.15 8.62
N LEU A 142 -1.42 6.27 9.39
CA LEU A 142 -0.09 5.76 9.06
C LEU A 142 -0.13 4.89 7.81
N HIS A 143 -1.13 4.02 7.71
CA HIS A 143 -1.38 3.16 6.57
C HIS A 143 -1.62 3.96 5.28
N ASP A 144 -2.46 4.99 5.32
CA ASP A 144 -2.71 5.86 4.17
C ASP A 144 -1.41 6.57 3.73
N GLY A 145 -0.57 7.00 4.68
CA GLY A 145 0.75 7.55 4.39
C GLY A 145 1.69 6.54 3.72
N LEU A 146 1.67 5.28 4.14
CA LEU A 146 2.45 4.20 3.53
C LEU A 146 2.02 3.99 2.08
N LEU A 147 0.72 3.89 1.82
CA LEU A 147 0.19 3.69 0.47
C LEU A 147 0.50 4.86 -0.45
N GLU A 148 0.43 6.08 0.06
CA GLU A 148 0.79 7.28 -0.69
C GLU A 148 2.27 7.28 -1.11
N ASP A 149 3.17 6.81 -0.25
CA ASP A 149 4.59 6.64 -0.57
C ASP A 149 4.86 5.42 -1.47
N LEU A 150 4.10 4.33 -1.31
CA LEU A 150 4.17 3.15 -2.17
C LEU A 150 3.75 3.50 -3.60
N PHE A 151 2.66 4.26 -3.78
CA PHE A 151 2.24 4.73 -5.08
C PHE A 151 3.14 5.84 -5.66
N ASP A 152 3.78 6.66 -4.83
CA ASP A 152 4.84 7.57 -5.29
C ASP A 152 6.03 6.77 -5.84
N THR A 153 6.34 5.65 -5.19
CA THR A 153 7.38 4.71 -5.61
C THR A 153 7.00 4.04 -6.93
N ALA A 154 5.80 3.47 -7.04
CA ALA A 154 5.28 2.89 -8.30
C ALA A 154 5.38 3.90 -9.46
N GLN A 155 4.87 5.11 -9.27
CA GLN A 155 4.92 6.16 -10.29
C GLN A 155 6.36 6.59 -10.64
N ALA A 156 7.31 6.44 -9.72
CA ALA A 156 8.71 6.74 -9.99
C ALA A 156 9.37 5.61 -10.79
N ARG A 157 9.16 4.36 -10.37
CA ARG A 157 9.71 3.18 -11.05
C ARG A 157 9.18 3.03 -12.46
N MET A 158 7.86 3.14 -12.64
CA MET A 158 7.21 3.09 -13.96
C MET A 158 7.69 4.19 -14.91
N ALA A 159 8.10 5.34 -14.39
CA ALA A 159 8.65 6.45 -15.19
C ALA A 159 10.18 6.43 -15.30
N GLY A 160 10.87 5.39 -14.79
CA GLY A 160 12.34 5.29 -14.81
C GLY A 160 13.06 6.41 -14.07
N ARG A 161 12.43 6.99 -13.03
CA ARG A 161 12.94 8.16 -12.28
C ARG A 161 13.22 7.82 -10.82
N PRO A 162 14.11 8.55 -10.14
CA PRO A 162 14.32 8.38 -8.71
C PRO A 162 13.06 8.75 -7.91
N VAL A 163 12.82 7.99 -6.84
CA VAL A 163 11.76 8.29 -5.86
C VAL A 163 12.08 9.62 -5.18
N ARG A 164 11.10 10.51 -5.09
CA ARG A 164 11.22 11.79 -4.38
C ARG A 164 10.20 11.84 -3.24
N PRO A 165 10.60 11.49 -2.02
CA PRO A 165 9.73 11.52 -0.86
C PRO A 165 9.06 12.88 -0.66
N ARG A 166 7.73 12.91 -0.52
CA ARG A 166 7.03 14.12 -0.08
C ARG A 166 7.38 14.43 1.38
N PRO A 167 7.64 15.68 1.76
CA PRO A 167 7.87 16.03 3.15
C PRO A 167 6.59 15.77 3.97
N LEU A 168 6.76 15.21 5.17
CA LEU A 168 5.66 14.99 6.09
C LEU A 168 5.33 16.30 6.83
N SER A 169 4.05 16.54 7.10
CA SER A 169 3.68 17.64 7.99
C SER A 169 4.23 17.39 9.41
N PRO A 170 4.55 18.43 10.20
CA PRO A 170 5.24 18.25 11.48
C PRO A 170 4.55 17.26 12.44
N GLY A 171 3.22 17.37 12.58
CA GLY A 171 2.45 16.48 13.44
C GLY A 171 2.42 15.02 12.94
N PHE A 172 2.36 14.82 11.62
CA PHE A 172 2.41 13.47 11.04
C PHE A 172 3.82 12.88 11.12
N ALA A 173 4.86 13.70 10.96
CA ALA A 173 6.25 13.29 11.13
C ALA A 173 6.52 12.78 12.55
N LEU A 174 5.96 13.43 13.58
CA LEU A 174 6.06 12.95 14.95
C LEU A 174 5.37 11.58 15.14
N LEU A 175 4.15 11.43 14.64
CA LEU A 175 3.39 10.17 14.68
C LEU A 175 4.17 9.03 13.99
N GLN A 176 4.68 9.30 12.79
CA GLN A 176 5.46 8.34 12.01
C GLN A 176 6.75 7.94 12.73
N ARG A 177 7.44 8.89 13.37
CA ARG A 177 8.65 8.60 14.14
C ARG A 177 8.35 7.73 15.35
N ALA A 178 7.26 8.03 16.08
CA ALA A 178 6.81 7.21 17.21
C ALA A 178 6.47 5.78 16.75
N TYR A 179 5.75 5.63 15.65
CA TYR A 179 5.47 4.32 15.05
C TYR A 179 6.76 3.54 14.75
N ARG A 180 7.73 4.18 14.09
CA ARG A 180 9.02 3.53 13.78
C ARG A 180 9.82 3.13 15.01
N MET A 181 9.70 3.86 16.12
CA MET A 181 10.36 3.49 17.37
C MET A 181 9.71 2.24 17.97
N LEU A 182 8.38 2.19 18.02
CA LEU A 182 7.64 1.04 18.54
C LEU A 182 7.92 -0.24 17.74
N GLU A 183 8.06 -0.12 16.41
CA GLU A 183 8.31 -1.25 15.52
C GLU A 183 9.79 -1.69 15.44
N ARG A 184 10.69 -0.97 16.13
CA ARG A 184 12.13 -1.30 16.20
C ARG A 184 12.51 -2.02 17.49
N GLU A 185 11.63 -2.03 18.49
CA GLU A 185 11.85 -2.77 19.72
C GLU A 185 11.60 -4.27 19.44
N PRO A 186 12.59 -5.15 19.69
CA PRO A 186 12.47 -6.60 19.47
C PRO A 186 11.49 -7.29 20.41
#